data_AF-A0A919IPZ7-F1
#
_entry.id   AF-A0A919IPZ7-F1
#
_cell.length_a   1.000
_cell.length_b   1.000
_cell.length_c   1.000
_cell.angle_alpha   90.00
_cell.angle_beta   90.00
_cell.angle_gamma   90.00
#
_symmetry.space_group_name_H-M   'P 1'
#
loop_
_entity.id
_entity.type
_entity.pdbx_description
1 polymer ?
#
loop_
_entity_poly.entity_id
_entity_poly.type
_entity_poly.pdbx_seq_one_letter_code
_entity_poly.pdbx_strand_id
1 'polypeptide(L)'
;MALGSKYKTAPGAGTIAALILVLVFGSPWYGDWAADNTNENTAGGWWLRLLHWPAWQFDTSDSLRDVVVGDLRAILLVLLTFLFLVLLPGSQLARARGTISQFFAGWGAYIFAGGLASLLATLFLANPSMLGAFQAAGSGAQYGLFVGWVVGLASLGGRRGTRV
;
A
#
# COMPACT_ATOMS: atom_id res chain seq x y z
N MET A 1 21.01 -19.87 -18.11
CA MET A 1 20.79 -18.60 -17.37
C MET A 1 19.44 -18.02 -17.78
N ALA A 2 18.36 -18.32 -17.05
CA ALA A 2 16.99 -17.98 -17.44
C ALA A 2 16.11 -17.56 -16.23
N LEU A 3 16.65 -16.74 -15.33
CA LEU A 3 15.92 -16.24 -14.16
C LEU A 3 15.77 -14.71 -14.12
N GLY A 4 16.35 -13.96 -15.08
CA GLY A 4 16.38 -12.49 -15.04
C GLY A 4 15.19 -11.77 -15.71
N SER A 5 14.29 -12.47 -16.40
CA SER A 5 13.26 -11.82 -17.25
C SER A 5 11.86 -11.73 -16.62
N LYS A 6 11.56 -12.48 -15.54
CA LYS A 6 10.20 -12.55 -14.98
C LYS A 6 9.81 -11.39 -14.06
N TYR A 7 10.77 -10.57 -13.64
CA TYR A 7 10.53 -9.44 -12.72
C TYR A 7 10.34 -8.07 -13.41
N LYS A 8 10.42 -8.02 -14.75
CA LYS A 8 10.23 -6.78 -15.53
C LYS A 8 8.76 -6.56 -15.94
N THR A 9 7.82 -6.70 -15.00
CA THR A 9 6.40 -6.42 -15.26
C THR A 9 5.95 -5.19 -14.50
N ALA A 10 5.06 -4.39 -15.10
CA ALA A 10 4.50 -3.20 -14.47
C ALA A 10 3.84 -3.50 -13.10
N PRO A 11 3.05 -4.58 -12.94
CA PRO A 11 2.52 -4.98 -11.63
C PRO A 11 3.62 -5.35 -10.64
N GLY A 12 4.68 -6.02 -11.08
CA GLY A 12 5.82 -6.39 -10.23
C GLY A 12 6.53 -5.17 -9.64
N ALA A 13 6.82 -4.16 -10.47
CA ALA A 13 7.47 -2.93 -10.01
C ALA A 13 6.59 -2.15 -9.02
N GLY A 14 5.28 -2.02 -9.28
CA GLY A 14 4.35 -1.39 -8.36
C GLY A 14 4.22 -2.13 -7.02
N THR A 15 4.23 -3.46 -7.07
CA THR A 15 4.15 -4.30 -5.86
C THR A 15 5.42 -4.21 -5.02
N ILE A 16 6.60 -4.19 -5.66
CA ILE A 16 7.87 -3.98 -4.95
C ILE A 16 7.89 -2.60 -4.29
N ALA A 17 7.41 -1.56 -4.98
CA ALA A 17 7.30 -0.23 -4.37
C ALA A 17 6.36 -0.24 -3.16
N ALA A 18 5.19 -0.88 -3.27
CA ALA A 18 4.27 -1.05 -2.15
C ALA A 18 4.91 -1.80 -0.97
N LEU A 19 5.66 -2.86 -1.25
CA LEU A 19 6.40 -3.61 -0.23
C LEU A 19 7.45 -2.74 0.46
N ILE A 20 8.23 -1.97 -0.28
CA ILE A 20 9.24 -1.06 0.28
C ILE A 20 8.57 0.00 1.16
N LEU A 21 7.47 0.60 0.69
CA LEU A 21 6.72 1.59 1.46
C LEU A 21 6.28 1.02 2.81
N VAL A 22 5.70 -0.18 2.80
CA VAL A 22 5.25 -0.87 4.02
C VAL A 22 6.43 -1.23 4.92
N LEU A 23 7.51 -1.81 4.38
CA LEU A 23 8.65 -2.24 5.18
C LEU A 23 9.43 -1.08 5.80
N VAL A 24 9.60 0.02 5.08
CA VAL A 24 10.37 1.17 5.58
C VAL A 24 9.50 2.01 6.50
N PHE A 25 8.36 2.47 6.01
CA PHE A 25 7.56 3.46 6.72
C PHE A 25 6.63 2.83 7.76
N GLY A 26 6.13 1.62 7.53
CA GLY A 26 5.36 0.88 8.53
C GLY A 26 6.17 0.40 9.74
N SER A 27 7.51 0.51 9.69
CA SER A 27 8.39 0.04 10.77
C SER A 27 8.25 0.86 12.06
N PRO A 28 8.41 0.24 13.24
CA PRO A 28 8.38 0.95 14.52
C PRO A 28 9.41 2.08 14.58
N TRP A 29 10.62 1.87 14.07
CA TRP A 29 11.69 2.87 14.06
C TRP A 29 11.31 4.13 13.29
N TYR A 30 10.63 3.99 12.15
CA TYR A 30 10.14 5.15 11.41
C TYR A 30 9.02 5.86 12.16
N GLY A 31 8.12 5.09 12.80
CA GLY A 31 7.04 5.64 13.63
C GLY A 31 7.56 6.50 14.78
N ASP A 32 8.53 5.97 15.54
CA ASP A 32 9.18 6.68 16.66
C ASP A 32 9.89 7.93 16.15
N TRP A 33 10.69 7.80 15.08
CA TRP A 33 11.37 8.94 14.48
C TRP A 33 10.39 10.02 14.02
N ALA A 34 9.30 9.64 13.34
CA ALA A 34 8.31 10.59 12.85
C ALA A 34 7.56 11.26 14.02
N ALA A 35 7.28 10.53 15.09
CA ALA A 35 6.66 11.10 16.29
C ALA A 35 7.56 12.16 16.94
N ASP A 36 8.85 11.87 17.08
CA ASP A 36 9.82 12.72 17.79
C ASP A 36 10.33 13.91 16.96
N ASN A 37 10.39 13.76 15.63
CA ASN A 37 11.05 14.74 14.76
C ASN A 37 10.07 15.56 13.90
N THR A 38 8.75 15.34 14.00
CA THR A 38 7.76 16.03 13.17
C THR A 38 6.59 16.59 13.96
N ASN A 39 5.98 17.66 13.45
CA ASN A 39 4.81 18.28 14.04
C ASN A 39 3.56 18.00 13.17
N GLU A 40 2.58 17.30 13.73
CA GLU A 40 1.32 16.94 13.07
C GLU A 40 0.44 18.13 12.68
N ASN A 41 0.65 19.30 13.29
CA ASN A 41 -0.07 20.52 12.94
C ASN A 41 0.50 21.21 11.69
N THR A 42 1.58 20.66 11.12
CA THR A 42 2.15 21.11 9.84
C THR A 42 1.81 20.11 8.74
N ALA A 43 1.57 20.58 7.52
CA ALA A 43 1.25 19.69 6.40
C ALA A 43 2.34 18.64 6.15
N GLY A 44 3.61 19.03 6.26
CA GLY A 44 4.76 18.14 6.10
C GLY A 44 4.85 17.11 7.23
N GLY A 45 4.73 17.52 8.49
CA GLY A 45 4.77 16.59 9.61
C GLY A 45 3.58 15.65 9.65
N TRP A 46 2.38 16.14 9.31
CA TRP A 46 1.21 15.29 9.12
C TRP A 46 1.45 14.22 8.04
N TRP A 47 1.99 14.60 6.88
CA TRP A 47 2.27 13.64 5.80
C TRP A 47 3.35 12.63 6.19
N LEU A 48 4.41 13.06 6.88
CA LEU A 48 5.45 12.16 7.38
C LEU A 48 4.89 11.16 8.39
N ARG A 49 3.97 11.58 9.28
CA ARG A 49 3.26 10.67 10.18
C ARG A 49 2.29 9.75 9.44
N LEU A 50 1.64 10.24 8.38
CA LEU A 50 0.77 9.41 7.53
C LEU A 50 1.54 8.26 6.89
N LEU A 51 2.81 8.46 6.51
CA LEU A 51 3.64 7.38 5.95
C LEU A 51 3.79 6.19 6.90
N HIS A 52 3.70 6.41 8.22
CA HIS A 52 3.81 5.30 9.18
C HIS A 52 2.65 4.30 9.08
N TRP A 53 1.58 4.67 8.39
CA TRP A 53 0.52 3.75 8.05
C TRP A 53 0.93 2.86 6.85
N PRO A 54 0.72 1.53 6.81
CA PRO A 54 0.22 0.68 7.89
C PRO A 54 1.35 0.32 8.87
N ALA A 55 1.17 0.72 10.13
CA ALA A 55 2.07 0.32 11.20
C ALA A 55 1.97 -1.19 11.43
N TRP A 56 3.11 -1.87 11.47
CA TRP A 56 3.26 -3.29 11.79
C TRP A 56 4.27 -3.45 12.93
N GLN A 57 4.15 -4.54 13.68
CA GLN A 57 5.02 -4.84 14.82
C GLN A 57 5.36 -6.33 14.82
N PHE A 58 6.57 -6.69 14.42
CA PHE A 58 7.03 -8.08 14.56
C PHE A 58 7.45 -8.34 16.01
N ASP A 59 6.49 -8.47 16.92
CA ASP A 59 6.75 -8.92 18.28
C ASP A 59 6.22 -10.35 18.48
N THR A 60 7.11 -11.25 18.90
CA THR A 60 6.79 -12.67 19.15
C THR A 60 6.25 -12.90 20.56
N SER A 61 6.23 -11.86 21.41
CA SER A 61 5.89 -11.95 22.83
C SER A 61 4.57 -11.29 23.24
N ASP A 62 3.97 -10.49 22.37
CA ASP A 62 2.70 -9.80 22.63
C ASP A 62 1.47 -10.67 22.30
N SER A 63 0.30 -10.25 22.82
CA SER A 63 -0.95 -10.96 22.56
C SER A 63 -1.13 -11.15 21.05
N LEU A 64 -1.18 -12.42 20.62
CA LEU A 64 -1.17 -12.83 19.20
C LEU A 64 -2.24 -12.13 18.34
N ARG A 65 -3.21 -11.43 18.92
CA ARG A 65 -4.34 -10.86 18.21
C ARG A 65 -4.10 -9.45 17.69
N ASP A 66 -3.54 -8.55 18.51
CA ASP A 66 -3.36 -7.14 18.11
C ASP A 66 -2.14 -6.98 17.19
N VAL A 67 -1.07 -7.73 17.46
CA VAL A 67 0.09 -7.91 16.58
C VAL A 67 -0.37 -8.43 15.21
N VAL A 68 -1.25 -9.45 15.20
CA VAL A 68 -1.76 -10.02 13.95
C VAL A 68 -2.59 -9.02 13.15
N VAL A 69 -3.35 -8.11 13.76
CA VAL A 69 -4.19 -7.18 12.98
C VAL A 69 -3.35 -6.10 12.27
N GLY A 70 -2.33 -5.56 12.93
CA GLY A 70 -1.38 -4.62 12.33
C GLY A 70 -0.62 -5.25 11.17
N ASP A 71 -0.07 -6.44 11.41
CA ASP A 71 0.69 -7.21 10.43
C ASP A 71 -0.20 -7.71 9.28
N LEU A 72 -1.41 -8.18 9.58
CA LEU A 72 -2.40 -8.61 8.60
C LEU A 72 -2.76 -7.47 7.65
N ARG A 73 -2.97 -6.25 8.18
CA ARG A 73 -3.26 -5.07 7.34
C ARG A 73 -2.09 -4.76 6.39
N ALA A 74 -0.86 -4.80 6.89
CA ALA A 74 0.33 -4.58 6.08
C ALA A 74 0.47 -5.63 4.96
N ILE A 75 0.27 -6.91 5.29
CA ILE A 75 0.31 -8.02 4.32
C ILE A 75 -0.83 -7.88 3.30
N LEU A 76 -2.06 -7.64 3.75
CA LEU A 76 -3.22 -7.46 2.89
C LEU A 76 -3.03 -6.29 1.94
N LEU A 77 -2.46 -5.17 2.39
CA LEU A 77 -2.17 -4.02 1.54
C LEU A 77 -1.29 -4.41 0.35
N VAL A 78 -0.19 -5.12 0.60
CA VAL A 78 0.74 -5.55 -0.46
C VAL A 78 0.06 -6.55 -1.40
N LEU A 79 -0.63 -7.56 -0.85
CA LEU A 79 -1.30 -8.59 -1.65
C LEU A 79 -2.44 -8.02 -2.50
N LEU A 80 -3.28 -7.16 -1.93
CA LEU A 80 -4.37 -6.50 -2.65
C LEU A 80 -3.84 -5.51 -3.68
N THR A 81 -2.73 -4.84 -3.41
CA THR A 81 -2.06 -3.98 -4.41
C THR A 81 -1.63 -4.82 -5.60
N PHE A 82 -0.94 -5.94 -5.37
CA PHE A 82 -0.56 -6.85 -6.44
C PHE A 82 -1.79 -7.33 -7.23
N LEU A 83 -2.83 -7.79 -6.52
CA LEU A 83 -4.08 -8.26 -7.13
C LEU A 83 -4.72 -7.19 -8.01
N PHE A 84 -4.90 -5.97 -7.51
CA PHE A 84 -5.48 -4.88 -8.29
C PHE A 84 -4.61 -4.45 -9.46
N LEU A 85 -3.28 -4.40 -9.30
CA LEU A 85 -2.35 -4.12 -10.40
C LEU A 85 -2.39 -5.19 -11.50
N VAL A 86 -2.70 -6.44 -11.16
CA VAL A 86 -2.89 -7.53 -12.15
C VAL A 86 -4.26 -7.45 -12.82
N LEU A 87 -5.32 -7.13 -12.06
CA LEU A 87 -6.70 -7.14 -12.55
C LEU A 87 -7.10 -5.88 -13.34
N LEU A 88 -6.65 -4.69 -12.92
CA LEU A 88 -7.05 -3.41 -13.52
C LEU A 88 -6.60 -3.22 -14.99
N PRO A 89 -5.43 -3.73 -15.44
CA PRO A 89 -5.06 -3.69 -16.85
C PRO A 89 -5.96 -4.56 -17.74
N GLY A 90 -6.62 -5.58 -17.18
CA GLY A 90 -7.40 -6.56 -17.92
C GLY A 90 -8.78 -6.10 -18.36
N SER A 91 -9.37 -5.09 -17.70
CA SER A 91 -10.80 -4.79 -17.90
C SER A 91 -11.10 -3.70 -18.92
N GLN A 92 -10.44 -2.54 -18.95
CA GLN A 92 -10.79 -1.45 -19.90
C GLN A 92 -9.67 -0.46 -20.28
N LEU A 93 -8.51 -0.47 -19.61
CA LEU A 93 -7.42 0.47 -19.93
C LEU A 93 -6.66 0.15 -21.22
N ALA A 94 -6.88 -1.02 -21.82
CA ALA A 94 -6.31 -1.37 -23.11
C ALA A 94 -6.70 -0.39 -24.24
N ARG A 95 -7.82 0.32 -24.08
CA ARG A 95 -8.31 1.30 -25.06
C ARG A 95 -7.70 2.70 -24.86
N ALA A 96 -7.35 3.07 -23.63
CA ALA A 96 -6.63 4.30 -23.29
C ALA A 96 -5.11 4.03 -23.26
N ARG A 97 -4.51 3.82 -24.44
CA ARG A 97 -3.07 3.63 -24.61
C ARG A 97 -2.29 4.91 -24.19
N GLY A 98 -2.00 5.07 -22.91
CA GLY A 98 -1.21 6.20 -22.42
C GLY A 98 -0.53 5.92 -21.08
N THR A 99 0.70 6.42 -20.93
CA THR A 99 1.49 6.39 -19.67
C THR A 99 0.72 6.98 -18.49
N ILE A 100 -0.10 8.01 -18.74
CA ILE A 100 -0.94 8.67 -17.73
C ILE A 100 -2.02 7.72 -17.18
N SER A 101 -2.68 6.95 -18.05
CA SER A 101 -3.73 6.01 -17.64
C SER A 101 -3.16 4.91 -16.72
N GLN A 102 -1.95 4.45 -17.01
CA GLN A 102 -1.24 3.47 -16.18
C GLN A 102 -0.82 4.02 -14.81
N PHE A 103 -0.42 5.29 -14.74
CA PHE A 103 -0.12 5.96 -13.48
C PHE A 103 -1.36 6.00 -12.59
N PHE A 104 -2.50 6.48 -13.12
CA PHE A 104 -3.75 6.54 -12.37
C PHE A 104 -4.31 5.15 -12.02
N ALA A 105 -4.08 4.13 -12.85
CA ALA A 105 -4.44 2.77 -12.50
C ALA A 105 -3.62 2.25 -11.31
N GLY A 106 -2.31 2.50 -11.28
CA GLY A 106 -1.47 2.09 -10.15
C GLY A 106 -1.77 2.88 -8.87
N TRP A 107 -2.04 4.18 -9.01
CA TRP A 107 -2.46 5.02 -7.89
C TRP A 107 -3.81 4.56 -7.34
N GLY A 108 -4.81 4.40 -8.20
CA GLY A 108 -6.14 3.90 -7.84
C GLY A 108 -6.08 2.52 -7.21
N ALA A 109 -5.26 1.60 -7.75
CA ALA A 109 -5.04 0.28 -7.18
C ALA A 109 -4.63 0.36 -5.71
N TYR A 110 -3.72 1.28 -5.38
CA TYR A 110 -3.22 1.44 -4.01
C TYR A 110 -4.25 2.08 -3.07
N ILE A 111 -5.09 3.01 -3.56
CA ILE A 111 -6.23 3.57 -2.81
C ILE A 111 -7.21 2.45 -2.41
N PHE A 112 -7.64 1.65 -3.39
CA PHE A 112 -8.57 0.54 -3.13
C PHE A 112 -7.94 -0.55 -2.27
N ALA A 113 -6.65 -0.86 -2.48
CA ALA A 113 -5.92 -1.80 -1.64
C ALA A 113 -5.86 -1.33 -0.19
N GLY A 114 -5.53 -0.05 0.05
CA GLY A 114 -5.53 0.55 1.39
C GLY A 114 -6.88 0.46 2.08
N GLY A 115 -7.95 0.89 1.41
CA GLY A 115 -9.29 0.84 2.00
C GLY A 115 -9.77 -0.59 2.29
N LEU A 116 -9.58 -1.52 1.35
CA LEU A 116 -10.02 -2.90 1.51
C LEU A 116 -9.16 -3.67 2.52
N ALA A 117 -7.84 -3.42 2.56
CA ALA A 117 -6.95 -4.03 3.55
C ALA A 117 -7.39 -3.66 4.97
N SER A 118 -7.68 -2.38 5.23
CA SER A 118 -8.21 -1.93 6.51
C SER A 118 -9.56 -2.54 6.83
N LEU A 119 -10.49 -2.51 5.87
CA LEU A 119 -11.84 -3.04 6.07
C LEU A 119 -11.76 -4.51 6.49
N LEU A 120 -11.00 -5.32 5.73
CA LEU A 120 -10.84 -6.74 6.01
C LEU A 120 -10.11 -6.95 7.35
N ALA A 121 -8.99 -6.27 7.59
CA ALA A 121 -8.24 -6.40 8.84
C ALA A 121 -9.10 -6.05 10.07
N THR A 122 -9.91 -4.99 9.99
CA THR A 122 -10.81 -4.58 11.07
C THR A 122 -11.92 -5.60 11.32
N LEU A 123 -12.43 -6.29 10.30
CA LEU A 123 -13.45 -7.33 10.48
C LEU A 123 -12.93 -8.58 11.21
N PHE A 124 -11.61 -8.80 11.26
CA PHE A 124 -11.00 -9.91 12.02
C PHE A 124 -10.80 -9.59 13.52
N LEU A 125 -11.12 -8.37 13.98
CA LEU A 125 -11.08 -7.99 15.40
C LEU A 125 -12.15 -8.70 16.24
N ALA A 126 -11.98 -8.72 17.57
CA ALA A 126 -12.87 -9.39 18.51
C ALA A 126 -14.27 -8.78 18.59
N ASN A 127 -14.36 -7.44 18.48
CA ASN A 127 -15.58 -6.67 18.63
C ASN A 127 -15.62 -5.57 17.55
N PRO A 128 -15.72 -5.92 16.27
CA PRO A 128 -15.74 -4.93 15.20
C PRO A 128 -17.11 -4.26 15.14
N SER A 129 -17.14 -2.93 15.21
CA SER A 129 -18.32 -2.16 14.83
C SER A 129 -18.29 -1.87 13.33
N MET A 130 -19.45 -1.86 12.67
CA MET A 130 -19.54 -1.48 11.26
C MET A 130 -18.97 -0.07 11.02
N LEU A 131 -19.26 0.88 11.91
CA LEU A 131 -18.71 2.23 11.84
C LEU A 131 -17.16 2.23 11.92
N GLY A 132 -16.59 1.45 12.84
CA GLY A 132 -15.14 1.32 12.96
C GLY A 132 -14.49 0.73 11.71
N ALA A 133 -15.11 -0.27 11.08
CA ALA A 133 -14.64 -0.84 9.82
C ALA A 133 -14.65 0.19 8.67
N PHE A 134 -15.69 1.02 8.56
CA PHE A 134 -15.74 2.08 7.55
C PHE A 134 -14.75 3.21 7.83
N GLN A 135 -14.55 3.60 9.10
CA GLN A 135 -13.53 4.58 9.47
C GLN A 135 -12.11 4.06 9.18
N ALA A 136 -11.84 2.78 9.47
CA ALA A 136 -10.57 2.14 9.14
C ALA A 136 -10.36 2.08 7.62
N ALA A 137 -11.39 1.69 6.85
CA ALA A 137 -11.37 1.73 5.40
C ALA A 137 -11.07 3.14 4.87
N GLY A 138 -11.71 4.16 5.44
CA GLY A 138 -11.44 5.57 5.14
C GLY A 138 -9.98 5.96 5.36
N SER A 139 -9.40 5.57 6.50
CA SER A 139 -7.99 5.84 6.81
C SER A 139 -7.03 5.17 5.81
N GLY A 140 -7.34 3.94 5.40
CA GLY A 140 -6.52 3.22 4.42
C GLY A 140 -6.63 3.78 3.01
N ALA A 141 -7.84 4.19 2.61
CA ALA A 141 -8.05 4.89 1.34
C ALA A 141 -7.35 6.25 1.34
N GLN A 142 -7.37 6.97 2.47
CA GLN A 142 -6.66 8.23 2.65
C GLN A 142 -5.15 8.03 2.50
N TYR A 143 -4.57 7.04 3.16
CA TYR A 143 -3.16 6.71 2.96
C TYR A 143 -2.85 6.42 1.48
N GLY A 144 -3.65 5.57 0.82
CA GLY A 144 -3.46 5.26 -0.59
C GLY A 144 -3.62 6.49 -1.48
N LEU A 145 -4.45 7.47 -1.11
CA LEU A 145 -4.62 8.71 -1.85
C LEU A 145 -3.34 9.56 -1.82
N PHE A 146 -2.72 9.72 -0.65
CA PHE A 146 -1.55 10.58 -0.48
C PHE A 146 -0.21 9.90 -0.80
N VAL A 147 -0.16 8.57 -0.87
CA VAL A 147 1.08 7.79 -1.07
C VAL A 147 1.05 6.96 -2.35
N GLY A 148 -0.13 6.60 -2.86
CA GLY A 148 -0.28 5.68 -3.99
C GLY A 148 0.28 6.18 -5.32
N TRP A 149 0.57 7.47 -5.46
CA TRP A 149 1.29 8.01 -6.61
C TRP A 149 2.68 7.37 -6.77
N VAL A 150 3.34 6.96 -5.68
CA VAL A 150 4.64 6.25 -5.72
C VAL A 150 4.49 4.90 -6.43
N VAL A 151 3.45 4.15 -6.09
CA VAL A 151 3.10 2.87 -6.73
C VAL A 151 2.69 3.09 -8.19
N GLY A 152 1.93 4.16 -8.47
CA GLY A 152 1.62 4.61 -9.82
C GLY A 152 2.87 4.83 -10.66
N LEU A 153 3.85 5.58 -10.17
CA LEU A 153 5.12 5.88 -10.85
C LEU A 153 5.97 4.61 -11.05
N ALA A 154 6.11 3.78 -10.02
CA ALA A 154 6.85 2.52 -10.10
C ALA A 154 6.26 1.59 -11.17
N SER A 155 4.93 1.55 -11.28
CA SER A 155 4.22 0.76 -12.28
C SER A 155 4.53 1.22 -13.72
N LEU A 156 4.93 2.48 -13.95
CA LEU A 156 5.33 2.97 -15.28
C LEU A 156 6.66 2.37 -15.74
N GLY A 157 7.61 2.16 -14.83
CA GLY A 157 8.98 1.73 -15.13
C GLY A 157 9.05 0.33 -15.74
N GLY A 158 8.17 -0.59 -15.32
CA GLY A 158 8.20 -1.99 -15.75
C GLY A 158 8.00 -2.22 -17.26
N ARG A 159 7.29 -1.34 -17.98
CA ARG A 159 7.06 -1.48 -19.43
C ARG A 159 8.20 -1.00 -20.32
N ARG A 160 9.10 -0.14 -19.81
CA ARG A 160 10.22 0.37 -20.63
C ARG A 160 11.30 -0.70 -20.84
N GLY A 161 11.41 -1.66 -19.93
CA GLY A 161 12.38 -2.77 -20.01
C GLY A 161 12.04 -3.89 -21.00
N THR A 162 10.89 -3.84 -21.69
CA THR A 162 10.45 -4.81 -22.70
C THR A 162 10.48 -4.27 -24.13
N ARG A 163 10.99 -3.05 -24.35
CA ARG A 163 11.28 -2.51 -25.68
C ARG A 163 12.79 -2.53 -25.92
N VAL A 164 13.34 -3.72 -26.14
CA VAL A 164 14.64 -3.92 -26.79
C VAL A 164 14.47 -5.09 -27.74
#